data_AF-A0A531L7F6-F1
#
_entry.id   AF-A0A531L7F6-F1
#
_cell.length_a   1.000
_cell.length_b   1.000
_cell.length_c   1.000
_cell.angle_alpha   90.00
_cell.angle_beta   90.00
_cell.angle_gamma   90.00
#
_symmetry.space_group_name_H-M   'P 1'
#
loop_
_entity.id
_entity.type
_entity.pdbx_description
1 polymer ?
#
loop_
_entity_poly.entity_id
_entity_poly.type
_entity_poly.pdbx_seq_one_letter_code
_entity_poly.pdbx_strand_id
1 'polypeptide(L)'
;MKTGGQLIVEALEANGTDRIYCVPGESYLAVLDALHDSPIRTIVCRQEGGAAMMADCHGRLTGRPGICFVTRGPGATNASAGIHIAM
;
A
#
# COMPACT_ATOMS: atom_id res chain seq x y z
N MET A 1 -0.77 -14.99 19.29
CA MET A 1 -1.94 -14.47 18.54
C MET A 1 -1.40 -13.52 17.48
N LYS A 2 -1.92 -13.54 16.25
CA LYS A 2 -1.44 -12.64 15.18
C LYS A 2 -1.97 -11.22 15.39
N THR A 3 -1.20 -10.21 15.01
CA THR A 3 -1.64 -8.80 15.01
C THR A 3 -2.57 -8.54 13.81
N GLY A 4 -3.36 -7.46 13.88
CA GLY A 4 -4.20 -7.06 12.73
C GLY A 4 -3.36 -6.74 11.48
N GLY A 5 -2.16 -6.17 11.66
CA GLY A 5 -1.25 -5.89 10.56
C GLY A 5 -0.73 -7.15 9.86
N GLN A 6 -0.41 -8.19 10.64
CA GLN A 6 -0.04 -9.50 10.09
C GLN A 6 -1.19 -10.13 9.29
N LEU A 7 -2.41 -10.05 9.80
CA LEU A 7 -3.59 -10.58 9.09
C LEU A 7 -3.85 -9.84 7.77
N ILE A 8 -3.59 -8.53 7.70
CA ILE A 8 -3.69 -7.74 6.46
C ILE A 8 -2.67 -8.22 5.44
N VAL A 9 -1.40 -8.39 5.85
CA VAL A 9 -0.32 -8.82 4.94
C VAL A 9 -0.55 -10.24 4.43
N GLU A 10 -0.94 -11.17 5.30
CA GLU A 10 -1.31 -12.53 4.89
C GLU A 10 -2.49 -12.56 3.91
N ALA A 11 -3.48 -11.69 4.10
CA ALA A 11 -4.58 -11.56 3.15
C ALA A 11 -4.11 -11.02 1.80
N LEU A 12 -3.19 -10.06 1.78
CA LEU A 12 -2.61 -9.53 0.54
C LEU A 12 -1.83 -10.61 -0.22
N GLU A 13 -1.02 -11.40 0.49
CA GLU A 13 -0.28 -12.54 -0.04
C GLU A 13 -1.21 -13.61 -0.62
N ALA A 14 -2.28 -13.96 0.11
CA ALA A 14 -3.28 -14.92 -0.34
C ALA A 14 -4.03 -14.46 -1.60
N ASN A 15 -4.17 -13.14 -1.80
CA ASN A 15 -4.71 -12.55 -3.03
C ASN A 15 -3.65 -12.36 -4.13
N GLY A 16 -2.45 -12.92 -3.94
CA GLY A 16 -1.35 -12.94 -4.89
C GLY A 16 -0.57 -11.63 -4.98
N THR A 17 -0.84 -10.63 -4.15
CA THR A 17 -0.13 -9.34 -4.18
C THR A 17 1.38 -9.58 -4.15
N ASP A 18 2.12 -9.00 -5.09
CA ASP A 18 3.58 -9.15 -5.18
C ASP A 18 4.33 -7.83 -4.92
N ARG A 19 3.62 -6.70 -4.93
CA ARG A 19 4.18 -5.36 -4.78
C ARG A 19 3.15 -4.39 -4.21
N ILE A 20 3.63 -3.51 -3.34
CA ILE A 20 2.85 -2.38 -2.83
C ILE A 20 3.65 -1.08 -2.92
N TYR A 21 2.96 0.06 -2.83
CA TYR A 21 3.54 1.39 -2.82
C TYR A 21 3.13 2.11 -1.53
N CYS A 22 4.08 2.71 -0.81
CA CYS A 22 3.74 3.32 0.46
C CYS A 22 4.55 4.57 0.80
N VAL A 23 3.97 5.41 1.67
CA VAL A 23 4.72 6.38 2.46
C VAL A 23 4.60 5.94 3.93
N PRO A 24 5.68 5.41 4.54
CA PRO A 24 5.64 4.89 5.90
C PRO A 24 5.12 5.92 6.91
N GLY A 25 4.31 5.47 7.86
CA GLY A 25 3.81 6.32 8.94
C GLY A 25 3.30 5.52 10.13
N GLU A 26 3.23 6.18 11.29
CA GLU A 26 2.94 5.55 12.58
C GLU A 26 1.59 4.81 12.62
N SER A 27 0.62 5.28 11.82
CA SER A 27 -0.77 4.81 11.90
C SER A 27 -0.98 3.35 11.46
N TYR A 28 0.02 2.73 10.83
CA TYR A 28 -0.06 1.35 10.35
C TYR A 28 1.26 0.59 10.56
N LEU A 29 2.01 0.90 11.62
CA LEU A 29 3.29 0.25 11.94
C LEU A 29 3.20 -1.29 11.93
N ALA A 30 2.15 -1.87 12.50
CA ALA A 30 1.99 -3.33 12.51
C ALA A 30 1.90 -3.95 11.10
N VAL A 31 1.45 -3.20 10.09
CA VAL A 31 1.46 -3.64 8.69
C VAL A 31 2.86 -3.47 8.10
N LEU A 32 3.56 -2.36 8.39
CA LEU A 32 4.94 -2.15 7.95
C LEU A 32 5.89 -3.23 8.50
N ASP A 33 5.75 -3.56 9.78
CA ASP A 33 6.50 -4.63 10.44
C ASP A 33 6.20 -5.98 9.78
N ALA A 34 4.93 -6.29 9.50
CA ALA A 34 4.55 -7.53 8.83
C ALA A 34 5.05 -7.59 7.37
N LEU A 35 5.07 -6.46 6.65
CA LEU A 35 5.60 -6.37 5.28
C LEU A 35 7.12 -6.55 5.23
N HIS A 36 7.83 -6.22 6.30
CA HIS A 36 9.29 -6.42 6.37
C HIS A 36 9.68 -7.90 6.22
N ASP A 37 8.88 -8.80 6.80
CA ASP A 37 9.12 -10.25 6.77
C ASP A 37 8.37 -10.96 5.62
N SER A 38 7.60 -10.20 4.82
CA SER A 38 6.80 -10.70 3.71
C SER A 38 7.60 -10.78 2.40
N PRO A 39 7.31 -11.73 1.49
CA PRO A 39 7.82 -11.70 0.11
C PRO A 39 7.25 -10.54 -0.72
N ILE A 40 6.23 -9.83 -0.25
CA ILE A 40 5.66 -8.66 -0.94
C ILE A 40 6.71 -7.56 -1.05
N ARG A 41 6.99 -7.12 -2.28
CA ARG A 41 7.92 -6.03 -2.51
C ARG A 41 7.32 -4.69 -2.09
N THR A 42 7.83 -4.13 -0.99
CA THR A 42 7.41 -2.80 -0.50
C THR A 42 8.21 -1.69 -1.18
N ILE A 43 7.54 -0.83 -1.95
CA ILE A 43 8.15 0.35 -2.59
C ILE A 43 7.88 1.58 -1.74
N VAL A 44 8.92 2.11 -1.10
CA VAL A 44 8.83 3.34 -0.32
C VAL A 44 8.91 4.56 -1.25
N CYS A 45 7.86 5.37 -1.22
CA CYS A 45 7.70 6.61 -1.96
C CYS A 45 8.02 7.82 -1.07
N ARG A 46 8.27 8.97 -1.70
CA ARG A 46 8.53 10.24 -0.99
C ARG A 46 7.27 11.06 -0.71
N GLN A 47 6.18 10.78 -1.43
CA GLN A 47 4.92 11.53 -1.33
C GLN A 47 3.75 10.63 -1.73
N GLU A 48 2.62 10.80 -1.05
CA GLU A 48 1.48 9.88 -1.08
C GLU A 48 0.67 9.89 -2.38
N GLY A 49 0.54 11.06 -3.00
CA GLY A 49 -0.08 11.20 -4.33
C GLY A 49 0.70 10.41 -5.38
N GLY A 50 2.03 10.47 -5.34
CA GLY A 50 2.88 9.63 -6.18
C GLY A 50 2.68 8.13 -5.92
N ALA A 51 2.60 7.71 -4.65
CA ALA A 51 2.32 6.31 -4.29
C ALA A 51 0.97 5.83 -4.85
N ALA A 52 -0.08 6.66 -4.74
CA ALA A 52 -1.41 6.35 -5.25
C ALA A 52 -1.44 6.25 -6.79
N MET A 53 -0.78 7.17 -7.51
CA MET A 53 -0.67 7.11 -8.97
C MET A 53 0.13 5.89 -9.45
N MET A 54 1.18 5.50 -8.71
CA MET A 54 1.93 4.27 -9.01
C MET A 54 1.07 3.02 -8.84
N ALA A 55 0.21 2.98 -7.82
CA ALA A 55 -0.75 1.90 -7.61
C ALA A 55 -1.80 1.85 -8.75
N ASP A 56 -2.36 2.99 -9.16
CA ASP A 56 -3.27 3.07 -10.31
C ASP A 56 -2.61 2.52 -11.59
N CYS A 57 -1.40 3.01 -11.90
CA CYS A 57 -0.63 2.56 -13.06
C CYS A 57 -0.34 1.05 -13.01
N HIS A 58 0.01 0.51 -11.83
CA HIS A 58 0.14 -0.94 -11.65
C HIS A 58 -1.15 -1.65 -12.05
N GLY A 59 -2.30 -1.20 -11.53
CA GLY A 59 -3.62 -1.71 -11.87
C GLY A 59 -3.89 -1.78 -13.36
N ARG A 60 -3.67 -0.66 -14.05
CA ARG A 60 -3.91 -0.53 -15.49
C ARG A 60 -2.98 -1.40 -16.34
N LEU A 61 -1.72 -1.55 -15.95
CA LEU A 61 -0.72 -2.29 -16.74
C LEU A 61 -0.77 -3.79 -16.52
N THR A 62 -1.13 -4.26 -15.33
CA THR A 62 -1.10 -5.69 -14.99
C THR A 62 -2.49 -6.34 -15.00
N GLY A 63 -3.55 -5.55 -14.97
CA GLY A 63 -4.92 -6.04 -14.77
C GLY A 63 -5.16 -6.58 -13.35
N ARG A 64 -4.24 -6.34 -12.41
CA ARG A 64 -4.31 -6.79 -11.01
C ARG A 64 -4.36 -5.58 -10.07
N PRO A 65 -5.11 -5.61 -8.96
CA PRO A 65 -5.25 -4.45 -8.07
C PRO A 65 -3.88 -3.88 -7.63
N GLY A 66 -3.69 -2.58 -7.83
CA GLY A 66 -2.55 -1.86 -7.26
C GLY A 66 -2.82 -1.49 -5.80
N ILE A 67 -1.82 -1.65 -4.94
CA ILE A 67 -1.97 -1.45 -3.49
C ILE A 67 -1.20 -0.20 -3.05
N CYS A 68 -1.90 0.73 -2.42
CA CYS A 68 -1.33 1.95 -1.85
C CYS A 68 -1.53 1.98 -0.33
N PHE A 69 -0.46 2.15 0.43
CA PHE A 69 -0.49 2.32 1.89
C PHE A 69 0.03 3.70 2.28
N VAL A 70 -0.80 4.48 2.97
CA VAL A 70 -0.45 5.82 3.45
C VAL A 70 -1.01 6.02 4.86
N THR A 71 -0.39 6.92 5.61
CA THR A 71 -0.85 7.21 6.97
C THR A 71 -2.21 7.90 6.98
N ARG A 72 -2.93 7.80 8.10
CA ARG A 72 -4.20 8.53 8.32
C ARG A 72 -3.98 10.04 8.28
N GLY A 73 -5.06 10.81 8.12
CA GLY A 73 -4.99 12.27 8.14
C GLY A 73 -4.24 12.81 6.92
N PRO A 74 -3.08 13.47 7.09
CA PRO A 74 -2.37 14.10 5.98
C PRO A 74 -1.98 13.14 4.85
N GLY A 75 -1.61 11.89 5.17
CA GLY A 75 -1.22 10.92 4.15
C GLY A 75 -2.39 10.54 3.22
N ALA A 76 -3.54 10.24 3.81
CA ALA A 76 -4.77 9.95 3.08
C ALA A 76 -5.23 11.16 2.23
N THR A 77 -5.17 12.39 2.78
CA THR A 77 -5.52 13.59 2.00
C THR A 77 -4.53 13.85 0.86
N ASN A 78 -3.23 13.63 1.06
CA ASN A 78 -2.22 13.77 -0.01
C ASN A 78 -2.38 12.73 -1.13
N ALA A 79 -2.85 11.52 -0.79
CA ALA A 79 -3.15 10.46 -1.75
C ALA A 79 -4.43 10.71 -2.58
N SER A 80 -5.31 11.59 -2.11
CA SER A 80 -6.67 11.77 -2.67
C SER A 80 -6.69 12.09 -4.17
N ALA A 81 -5.73 12.89 -4.66
CA ALA A 81 -5.61 13.20 -6.08
C ALA A 81 -5.34 11.93 -6.92
N GLY A 82 -4.49 11.02 -6.42
CA GLY A 82 -4.22 9.74 -7.09
C GLY A 82 -5.42 8.80 -7.06
N ILE A 83 -6.20 8.81 -5.97
CA ILE A 83 -7.48 8.05 -5.90
C ILE A 83 -8.47 8.58 -6.93
N HIS A 84 -8.58 9.91 -7.09
CA HIS A 84 -9.45 10.52 -8.08
C HIS A 84 -9.09 10.10 -9.52
N ILE A 85 -7.79 9.98 -9.83
CA ILE A 85 -7.30 9.52 -11.13
C ILE A 85 -7.60 8.02 -11.36
N ALA A 86 -7.64 7.22 -10.28
CA ALA A 86 -7.88 5.78 -10.37
C ALA A 86 -9.36 5.41 -10.63
N MET A 87 -10.29 6.35 -10.41
CA MET A 87 -11.71 6.19 -10.75
C MET A 87 -11.93 6.13 -12.26
#